data_AF-A0A7X6AVW1-F1
#
_entry.id   AF-A0A7X6AVW1-F1
#
_cell.length_a   1.000
_cell.length_b   1.000
_cell.length_c   1.000
_cell.angle_alpha   90.00
_cell.angle_beta   90.00
_cell.angle_gamma   90.00
#
_symmetry.space_group_name_H-M   'P 1'
#
loop_
_entity.id
_entity.type
_entity.pdbx_description
1 polymer ?
#
loop_
_entity_poly.entity_id
_entity_poly.type
_entity_poly.pdbx_seq_one_letter_code
_entity_poly.pdbx_strand_id
1 'polypeptide(L)'
;MISPPLENVYGWMHESLEELIPLAKRAGKRLLFENTPYCFASTIGELADIVDAVNDDALKIVYDVANAAYIGEDPVSGLSSHHESVALMHISDTSTETWGHDPIGTGVIDWKELGKAVNETIGIDNVVLEIIREENPLEEFAKAMRDLSEEGWNLGE
;
A
#
# COMPACT_ATOMS: atom_id res chain seq x y z
N MET A 1 -22.89 9.91 16.27
CA MET A 1 -22.56 8.48 16.39
C MET A 1 -21.23 8.42 17.13
N ILE A 2 -21.08 7.58 18.17
CA ILE A 2 -19.83 7.43 18.91
C ILE A 2 -19.10 6.21 18.32
N SER A 3 -17.83 6.36 17.96
CA SER A 3 -17.03 5.24 17.45
C SER A 3 -16.87 4.16 18.52
N PRO A 4 -16.89 2.87 18.14
CA PRO A 4 -16.64 1.77 19.07
C PRO A 4 -15.23 1.85 19.68
N PRO A 5 -14.99 1.29 20.87
CA PRO A 5 -13.65 1.12 21.43
C PRO A 5 -12.76 0.28 20.50
N LEU A 6 -11.46 0.60 20.43
CA LEU A 6 -10.51 -0.13 19.57
C LEU A 6 -10.48 -1.63 19.88
N GLU A 7 -10.57 -2.02 21.15
CA GLU A 7 -10.64 -3.43 21.56
C GLU A 7 -11.75 -4.20 20.81
N ASN A 8 -12.93 -3.60 20.66
CA ASN A 8 -14.02 -4.23 19.92
C ASN A 8 -13.73 -4.29 18.42
N VAL A 9 -13.10 -3.25 17.86
CA VAL A 9 -12.76 -3.20 16.44
C VAL A 9 -11.74 -4.28 16.08
N TYR A 10 -10.69 -4.44 16.89
CA TYR A 10 -9.73 -5.53 16.74
C TYR A 10 -10.39 -6.90 16.92
N GLY A 11 -11.28 -7.05 17.91
CA GLY A 11 -12.05 -8.28 18.11
C GLY A 11 -12.85 -8.69 16.88
N TRP A 12 -13.64 -7.78 16.30
CA TRP A 12 -14.42 -8.07 15.09
C TRP A 12 -13.57 -8.35 13.85
N MET A 13 -12.41 -7.68 13.75
CA MET A 13 -11.44 -7.96 12.68
C MET A 13 -10.91 -9.40 12.81
N HIS A 14 -10.51 -9.82 14.01
CA HIS A 14 -10.06 -11.19 14.25
C HIS A 14 -11.16 -12.23 13.97
N GLU A 15 -12.39 -12.01 14.45
CA GLU A 15 -13.54 -12.86 14.14
C GLU A 15 -13.75 -13.01 12.62
N SER A 16 -13.61 -11.91 11.87
CA SER A 16 -13.72 -11.95 10.41
C SER A 16 -12.57 -12.75 9.76
N LEU A 17 -11.34 -12.59 10.26
CA LEU A 17 -10.19 -13.32 9.74
C LEU A 17 -10.26 -14.82 10.02
N GLU A 18 -10.82 -15.25 11.16
CA GLU A 18 -11.06 -16.66 11.47
C GLU A 18 -11.93 -17.36 10.40
N GLU A 19 -12.86 -16.64 9.78
CA GLU A 19 -13.67 -17.14 8.68
C GLU A 19 -12.98 -17.01 7.31
N LEU A 20 -12.36 -15.84 7.05
CA LEU A 20 -11.84 -15.48 5.74
C LEU A 20 -10.53 -16.17 5.39
N ILE A 21 -9.61 -16.39 6.35
CA ILE A 21 -8.32 -17.03 6.10
C ILE A 21 -8.49 -18.47 5.57
N PRO A 22 -9.30 -19.35 6.19
CA PRO A 22 -9.56 -20.67 5.64
C PRO A 22 -10.16 -20.65 4.23
N LEU A 23 -11.01 -19.66 3.91
CA LEU A 23 -11.58 -19.48 2.58
C LEU A 23 -10.51 -19.09 1.55
N ALA A 24 -9.67 -18.11 1.88
CA ALA A 24 -8.56 -17.68 1.04
C ALA A 24 -7.61 -18.85 0.72
N LYS A 25 -7.25 -19.64 1.74
CA LYS A 25 -6.40 -20.83 1.58
C LYS A 25 -7.02 -21.88 0.67
N ARG A 26 -8.32 -22.18 0.83
CA ARG A 26 -9.04 -23.10 -0.08
C ARG A 26 -9.08 -22.60 -1.52
N ALA A 27 -9.15 -21.28 -1.71
CA ALA A 27 -9.13 -20.66 -3.03
C ALA A 27 -7.71 -20.54 -3.64
N GLY A 28 -6.65 -20.87 -2.87
CA GLY A 28 -5.27 -20.64 -3.26
C GLY A 28 -4.95 -19.14 -3.43
N LYS A 29 -5.53 -18.29 -2.58
CA LYS A 29 -5.38 -16.83 -2.59
C LYS A 29 -4.88 -16.32 -1.25
N ARG A 30 -4.38 -15.08 -1.26
CA ARG A 30 -4.07 -14.28 -0.07
C ARG A 30 -5.09 -13.16 0.09
N LEU A 31 -5.26 -12.71 1.33
CA LEU A 31 -5.95 -11.48 1.70
C LEU A 31 -4.90 -10.43 2.01
N LEU A 32 -5.07 -9.22 1.48
CA LEU A 32 -4.15 -8.12 1.66
C LEU A 32 -4.86 -6.97 2.39
N PHE A 33 -4.30 -6.50 3.49
CA PHE A 33 -4.74 -5.26 4.14
C PHE A 33 -4.09 -4.05 3.46
N GLU A 34 -4.87 -3.01 3.22
CA GLU A 34 -4.38 -1.72 2.74
C GLU A 34 -4.31 -0.70 3.88
N ASN A 35 -3.26 0.12 3.89
CA ASN A 35 -3.06 1.19 4.88
C ASN A 35 -3.91 2.42 4.55
N THR A 36 -5.23 2.29 4.56
CA THR A 36 -6.14 3.39 4.22
C THR A 36 -6.19 4.44 5.36
N PRO A 37 -6.07 5.75 5.08
CA PRO A 37 -5.94 6.81 6.11
C PRO A 37 -7.09 6.90 7.12
N TYR A 38 -8.28 6.40 6.77
CA TYR A 38 -9.49 6.48 7.60
C TYR A 38 -9.80 5.19 8.35
N CYS A 39 -8.99 4.15 8.18
CA CYS A 39 -9.12 2.90 8.91
C CYS A 39 -8.50 3.01 10.30
N PHE A 40 -8.86 2.06 11.19
CA PHE A 40 -8.38 2.06 12.57
C PHE A 40 -6.91 1.63 12.72
N ALA A 41 -6.34 1.04 11.66
CA ALA A 41 -4.93 0.76 11.48
C ALA A 41 -4.57 1.32 10.10
N SER A 42 -3.81 2.43 10.08
CA SER A 42 -3.57 3.22 8.88
C SER A 42 -2.09 3.37 8.55
N THR A 43 -1.20 2.93 9.44
CA THR A 43 0.25 2.84 9.20
C THR A 43 0.64 1.43 8.77
N ILE A 44 1.75 1.30 8.02
CA ILE A 44 2.27 -0.03 7.68
C ILE A 44 2.71 -0.81 8.93
N GLY A 45 3.19 -0.11 9.97
CA GLY A 45 3.58 -0.71 11.24
C GLY A 45 2.40 -1.37 11.96
N GLU A 46 1.27 -0.68 12.08
CA GLU A 46 0.06 -1.25 12.68
C GLU A 46 -0.46 -2.47 11.90
N LEU A 47 -0.41 -2.42 10.56
CA LEU A 47 -0.80 -3.56 9.74
C LEU A 47 0.18 -4.73 9.86
N ALA A 48 1.48 -4.46 9.98
CA ALA A 48 2.50 -5.48 10.20
C ALA A 48 2.28 -6.17 11.55
N ASP A 49 1.99 -5.42 12.61
CA ASP A 49 1.64 -5.98 13.93
C ASP A 49 0.43 -6.92 13.85
N ILE A 50 -0.59 -6.57 13.06
CA ILE A 50 -1.77 -7.44 12.84
C ILE A 50 -1.38 -8.72 12.09
N VAL A 51 -0.63 -8.60 10.99
CA VAL A 51 -0.18 -9.75 10.19
C VAL A 51 0.67 -10.70 11.02
N ASP A 52 1.60 -10.16 11.81
CA ASP A 52 2.50 -10.93 12.67
C ASP A 52 1.74 -11.61 13.81
N ALA A 53 0.73 -10.96 14.38
CA ALA A 53 -0.12 -11.57 15.41
C ALA A 53 -0.96 -12.73 14.87
N VAL A 54 -1.44 -12.63 13.63
CA VAL A 54 -2.20 -13.70 12.96
C VAL A 54 -1.29 -14.85 12.53
N ASN A 55 -0.07 -14.53 12.09
CA ASN A 55 0.99 -15.49 11.74
C ASN A 55 0.52 -16.58 10.73
N ASP A 56 -0.13 -16.16 9.64
CA ASP A 56 -0.54 -17.05 8.54
C ASP A 56 -0.21 -16.40 7.19
N ASP A 57 0.52 -17.10 6.32
CA ASP A 57 0.94 -16.62 4.98
C ASP A 57 -0.22 -16.25 4.04
N ALA A 58 -1.46 -16.65 4.39
CA ALA A 58 -2.66 -16.25 3.67
C ALA A 58 -3.04 -14.78 3.91
N LEU A 59 -2.43 -14.09 4.87
CA LEU A 59 -2.67 -12.69 5.18
C LEU A 59 -1.36 -11.88 5.02
N LYS A 60 -1.41 -10.82 4.22
CA LYS A 60 -0.29 -9.90 3.97
C LYS A 60 -0.80 -8.46 3.82
N ILE A 61 0.06 -7.55 3.38
CA ILE A 61 -0.24 -6.12 3.18
C ILE A 61 -0.17 -5.77 1.69
N VAL A 62 -1.10 -4.93 1.24
CA VAL A 62 -0.93 -4.08 0.06
C VAL A 62 -0.56 -2.69 0.56
N TYR A 63 0.67 -2.25 0.32
CA TYR A 63 1.16 -0.98 0.85
C TYR A 63 0.92 0.15 -0.16
N ASP A 64 0.12 1.14 0.20
CA ASP A 64 -0.16 2.33 -0.58
C ASP A 64 0.68 3.51 -0.07
N VAL A 65 1.59 3.97 -0.92
CA VAL A 65 2.55 5.03 -0.60
C VAL A 65 1.93 6.43 -0.58
N ALA A 66 0.84 6.65 -1.32
CA ALA A 66 0.11 7.92 -1.26
C ALA A 66 -0.64 8.02 0.07
N ASN A 67 -1.27 6.93 0.51
CA ASN A 67 -1.93 6.88 1.80
C ASN A 67 -0.95 7.11 2.96
N ALA A 68 0.22 6.48 2.91
CA ALA A 68 1.29 6.66 3.89
C ALA A 68 1.76 8.12 3.95
N ALA A 69 2.12 8.70 2.80
CA ALA A 69 2.61 10.07 2.71
C ALA A 69 1.57 11.08 3.20
N TYR A 70 0.29 10.87 2.89
CA TYR A 70 -0.79 11.76 3.33
C TYR A 70 -0.91 11.85 4.86
N ILE A 71 -0.73 10.72 5.57
CA ILE A 71 -0.77 10.71 7.04
C ILE A 71 0.58 11.05 7.70
N GLY A 72 1.61 11.38 6.91
CA GLY A 72 2.93 11.76 7.39
C GLY A 72 3.88 10.59 7.66
N GLU A 73 3.54 9.38 7.22
CA GLU A 73 4.46 8.24 7.20
C GLU A 73 5.40 8.37 6.00
N ASP A 74 6.70 8.14 6.19
CA ASP A 74 7.68 8.12 5.10
C ASP A 74 7.61 6.77 4.35
N PRO A 75 7.19 6.74 3.07
CA PRO A 75 6.99 5.49 2.35
C PRO A 75 8.27 4.66 2.15
N VAL A 76 9.42 5.33 2.01
CA VAL A 76 10.71 4.65 1.79
C VAL A 76 11.13 3.90 3.04
N SER A 77 11.11 4.59 4.19
CA SER A 77 11.41 3.98 5.49
C SER A 77 10.38 2.90 5.86
N GLY A 78 9.09 3.15 5.61
CA GLY A 78 7.99 2.21 5.86
C GLY A 78 8.17 0.90 5.11
N LEU A 79 8.37 0.96 3.79
CA LEU A 79 8.65 -0.22 2.97
C LEU A 79 9.90 -0.95 3.45
N SER A 80 11.02 -0.23 3.65
CA SER A 80 12.29 -0.83 4.05
C SER A 80 12.16 -1.61 5.36
N SER A 81 11.38 -1.10 6.31
CA SER A 81 11.20 -1.69 7.64
C SER A 81 10.23 -2.87 7.67
N HIS A 82 9.25 -2.92 6.77
CA HIS A 82 8.12 -3.86 6.85
C HIS A 82 7.88 -4.68 5.58
N HIS A 83 8.80 -4.66 4.61
CA HIS A 83 8.64 -5.34 3.32
C HIS A 83 8.34 -6.85 3.41
N GLU A 84 8.75 -7.55 4.47
CA GLU A 84 8.45 -8.98 4.66
C GLU A 84 6.94 -9.27 4.83
N SER A 85 6.18 -8.27 5.28
CA SER A 85 4.72 -8.33 5.41
C SER A 85 3.98 -7.81 4.18
N VAL A 86 4.68 -7.17 3.24
CA VAL A 86 4.13 -6.60 2.00
C VAL A 86 4.13 -7.64 0.88
N ALA A 87 2.98 -7.85 0.26
CA ALA A 87 2.84 -8.71 -0.92
C ALA A 87 2.56 -7.92 -2.20
N LEU A 88 2.08 -6.68 -2.09
CA LEU A 88 1.81 -5.79 -3.20
C LEU A 88 2.01 -4.34 -2.75
N MET A 89 2.32 -3.44 -3.67
CA MET A 89 2.36 -2.01 -3.41
C MET A 89 1.50 -1.27 -4.44
N HIS A 90 0.69 -0.34 -3.97
CA HIS A 90 0.05 0.67 -4.81
C HIS A 90 0.91 1.91 -4.87
N ILE A 91 1.10 2.46 -6.07
CA ILE A 91 1.80 3.73 -6.28
C ILE A 91 0.90 4.75 -6.98
N SER A 92 0.85 5.92 -6.38
CA SER A 92 0.39 7.19 -6.92
C SER A 92 1.05 8.28 -6.07
N ASP A 93 0.98 9.55 -6.47
CA ASP A 93 1.50 10.63 -5.65
C ASP A 93 0.41 11.24 -4.75
N THR A 94 0.78 12.11 -3.83
CA THR A 94 -0.18 12.90 -3.04
C THR A 94 0.46 14.17 -2.50
N SER A 95 -0.35 15.14 -2.10
CA SER A 95 0.05 16.19 -1.18
C SER A 95 -0.16 15.80 0.29
N THR A 96 0.38 16.58 1.23
CA THR A 96 0.09 16.45 2.67
C THR A 96 -1.16 17.23 3.11
N GLU A 97 -1.69 18.10 2.24
CA GLU A 97 -2.82 18.98 2.58
C GLU A 97 -4.16 18.38 2.12
N THR A 98 -4.16 17.79 0.92
CA THR A 98 -5.31 17.13 0.33
C THR A 98 -4.95 15.68 0.05
N TRP A 99 -5.74 14.76 0.61
CA TRP A 99 -5.63 13.34 0.27
C TRP A 99 -6.04 13.13 -1.17
N GLY A 100 -5.18 12.48 -1.93
CA GLY A 100 -5.46 12.15 -3.32
C GLY A 100 -4.55 11.05 -3.83
N HIS A 101 -4.78 10.70 -5.08
CA HIS A 101 -3.93 9.84 -5.89
C HIS A 101 -3.50 10.66 -7.10
N ASP A 102 -2.58 11.57 -6.84
CA ASP A 102 -2.05 12.55 -7.78
C ASP A 102 -1.12 11.87 -8.81
N PRO A 103 -0.91 12.49 -9.98
CA PRO A 103 0.00 11.93 -10.97
C PRO A 103 1.43 11.88 -10.41
N ILE A 104 2.21 10.91 -10.87
CA ILE A 104 3.62 10.75 -10.45
C ILE A 104 4.39 12.06 -10.62
N GLY A 105 5.12 12.44 -9.57
CA GLY A 105 6.00 13.60 -9.54
C GLY A 105 5.31 14.95 -9.26
N THR A 106 4.02 14.95 -8.96
CA THR A 106 3.31 16.20 -8.61
C THR A 106 3.12 16.41 -7.11
N GLY A 107 3.45 15.42 -6.30
CA GLY A 107 3.25 15.44 -4.86
C GLY A 107 4.57 15.42 -4.09
N VAL A 108 4.58 14.71 -2.97
CA VAL A 108 5.65 14.75 -1.97
C VAL A 108 6.52 13.50 -1.93
N ILE A 109 6.19 12.46 -2.70
CA ILE A 109 6.90 11.18 -2.64
C ILE A 109 8.26 11.29 -3.33
N ASP A 110 9.32 10.81 -2.65
CA ASP A 110 10.64 10.64 -3.26
C ASP A 110 10.66 9.40 -4.15
N TRP A 111 10.25 9.59 -5.40
CA TRP A 111 10.15 8.50 -6.39
C TRP A 111 11.48 7.81 -6.66
N LYS A 112 12.60 8.54 -6.60
CA LYS A 112 13.92 7.97 -6.86
C LYS A 112 14.34 7.02 -5.75
N GLU A 113 14.21 7.42 -4.49
CA GLU A 113 14.56 6.55 -3.37
C GLU A 113 13.53 5.43 -3.18
N LEU A 114 12.25 5.69 -3.44
CA LEU A 114 11.21 4.65 -3.43
C LEU A 114 11.49 3.57 -4.48
N GLY A 115 11.89 3.95 -5.70
CA GLY A 115 12.24 3.00 -6.76
C GLY A 115 13.41 2.09 -6.40
N LYS A 116 14.42 2.62 -5.69
CA LYS A 116 15.52 1.81 -5.14
C LYS A 116 15.01 0.85 -4.07
N ALA A 117 14.22 1.34 -3.11
CA ALA A 117 13.68 0.53 -2.04
C ALA A 117 12.82 -0.62 -2.58
N VAL A 118 11.99 -0.37 -3.60
CA VAL A 118 11.22 -1.41 -4.31
C VAL A 118 12.16 -2.45 -4.92
N ASN A 119 13.20 -2.03 -5.65
CA ASN A 119 14.13 -2.96 -6.28
C ASN A 119 14.92 -3.82 -5.27
N GLU A 120 15.21 -3.28 -4.08
CA GLU A 120 15.92 -3.99 -3.02
C GLU A 120 15.00 -4.90 -2.18
N THR A 121 13.68 -4.73 -2.25
CA THR A 121 12.72 -5.42 -1.39
C THR A 121 11.71 -6.28 -2.18
N ILE A 122 10.56 -5.71 -2.55
CA ILE A 122 9.42 -6.44 -3.11
C ILE A 122 9.55 -6.68 -4.61
N GLY A 123 10.40 -5.94 -5.31
CA GLY A 123 10.57 -6.00 -6.76
C GLY A 123 9.42 -5.35 -7.53
N ILE A 124 9.71 -4.91 -8.76
CA ILE A 124 8.76 -4.17 -9.60
C ILE A 124 7.50 -4.96 -9.96
N ASP A 125 7.60 -6.28 -10.07
CA ASP A 125 6.48 -7.17 -10.41
C ASP A 125 5.35 -7.16 -9.36
N ASN A 126 5.64 -6.65 -8.15
CA ASN A 126 4.68 -6.52 -7.06
C ASN A 126 4.21 -5.06 -6.85
N VAL A 127 4.36 -4.21 -7.86
CA VAL A 127 3.92 -2.81 -7.83
C VAL A 127 2.79 -2.58 -8.83
N VAL A 128 1.77 -1.85 -8.41
CA VAL A 128 0.63 -1.44 -9.25
C VAL A 128 0.55 0.08 -9.24
N LEU A 129 0.57 0.67 -10.44
CA LEU A 129 0.26 2.08 -10.64
C LEU A 129 -1.25 2.30 -10.48
N GLU A 130 -1.64 3.06 -9.48
CA GLU A 130 -3.02 3.44 -9.22
C GLU A 130 -3.36 4.76 -9.92
N ILE A 131 -4.38 4.73 -10.78
CA ILE A 131 -4.84 5.90 -11.54
C ILE A 131 -6.32 6.10 -11.28
N ILE A 132 -6.64 7.16 -10.53
CA ILE A 132 -8.02 7.55 -10.23
C ILE A 132 -8.40 8.76 -11.07
N ARG A 133 -8.66 8.55 -12.37
CA ARG A 133 -8.99 9.62 -13.32
C ARG A 133 -10.17 9.23 -14.21
N GLU A 134 -11.17 10.10 -14.27
CA GLU A 134 -12.31 9.93 -15.17
C GLU A 134 -11.93 10.31 -16.62
N GLU A 135 -11.10 11.33 -16.78
CA GLU A 135 -10.67 11.84 -18.08
C GLU A 135 -9.26 11.35 -18.45
N ASN A 136 -9.08 10.95 -19.71
CA ASN A 136 -7.81 10.57 -20.32
C ASN A 136 -6.90 9.60 -19.52
N PRO A 137 -7.41 8.53 -18.88
CA PRO A 137 -6.60 7.65 -18.02
C PRO A 137 -5.42 6.98 -18.73
N LEU A 138 -5.52 6.75 -20.05
CA LEU A 138 -4.41 6.19 -20.84
C LEU A 138 -3.27 7.20 -21.05
N GLU A 139 -3.57 8.49 -21.16
CA GLU A 139 -2.56 9.54 -21.28
C GLU A 139 -1.83 9.72 -19.95
N GLU A 140 -2.57 9.69 -18.84
CA GLU A 140 -2.02 9.72 -17.48
C GLU A 140 -1.13 8.51 -17.21
N PHE A 141 -1.56 7.30 -17.62
CA PHE A 141 -0.72 6.12 -17.56
C PHE A 141 0.58 6.31 -18.35
N ALA A 142 0.49 6.74 -19.61
CA ALA A 142 1.67 6.95 -20.44
C ALA A 142 2.61 8.03 -19.89
N LYS A 143 2.07 9.05 -19.20
CA LYS A 143 2.86 10.06 -18.50
C LYS A 143 3.56 9.46 -17.28
N ALA A 144 2.83 8.76 -16.41
CA ALA A 144 3.40 8.12 -15.23
C ALA A 144 4.54 7.15 -15.58
N MET A 145 4.40 6.35 -16.65
CA MET A 145 5.48 5.46 -17.10
C MET A 145 6.74 6.22 -17.53
N ARG A 146 6.60 7.39 -18.17
CA ARG A 146 7.76 8.25 -18.50
C ARG A 146 8.39 8.82 -17.24
N ASP A 147 7.57 9.39 -16.35
CA ASP A 147 8.04 10.04 -15.13
C ASP A 147 8.79 9.04 -14.22
N LEU A 148 8.22 7.83 -14.02
CA LEU A 148 8.89 6.76 -13.28
C LEU A 148 10.23 6.35 -13.94
N SER A 149 10.26 6.23 -15.26
CA SER A 149 11.50 5.93 -15.99
C SER A 149 12.56 7.03 -15.83
N GLU A 150 12.16 8.30 -15.81
CA GLU A 150 13.05 9.45 -15.60
C GLU A 150 13.61 9.48 -14.17
N GLU A 151 12.83 9.02 -13.18
CA GLU A 151 13.24 8.83 -11.79
C GLU A 151 14.11 7.58 -11.58
N GLY A 152 14.29 6.76 -12.63
CA GLY A 152 15.18 5.60 -12.63
C GLY A 152 14.54 4.27 -12.24
N TRP A 153 13.21 4.17 -12.31
CA TRP A 153 12.51 2.90 -12.09
C TRP A 153 12.81 1.91 -13.22
N ASN A 154 13.08 0.65 -12.85
CA ASN A 154 13.28 -0.44 -13.80
C ASN A 154 11.94 -1.11 -14.13
N LEU A 155 11.22 -0.56 -15.12
CA LEU A 155 9.85 -0.95 -15.45
C LEU A 155 9.74 -2.22 -16.32
N GLY A 156 10.86 -2.93 -16.55
CA GLY A 156 10.93 -4.04 -17.49
C GLY A 156 10.97 -3.60 -18.96
N GLU A 157 11.31 -4.53 -19.86
CA GLU A 157 11.21 -4.36 -21.32
C GLU A 157 9.86 -4.83 -21.86
#